data_AF-A0A3D3UZ69-F1
#
_entry.id   AF-A0A3D3UZ69-F1
#
_cell.length_a   1.000
_cell.length_b   1.000
_cell.length_c   1.000
_cell.angle_alpha   90.00
_cell.angle_beta   90.00
_cell.angle_gamma   90.00
#
_symmetry.space_group_name_H-M   'P 1'
#
loop_
_entity.id
_entity.type
_entity.pdbx_description
1 polymer ?
#
loop_
_entity_poly.entity_id
_entity_poly.type
_entity_poly.pdbx_seq_one_letter_code
_entity_poly.pdbx_strand_id
1 'polypeptide(L)'
;MARIIYAVAGEGFGHSSRSHLIGQRLIDAGHDVMFVGSQKSLLYLKQYFGRRVKEVFGLSFAFEDGRVDKSETLKKNLLKLPDGYRINDELFHEHFDPFEPDLVISDFEPFSAWWAWRKNVPFISIDHEHMLTLCKLDHPAKNWF
;
A
#
# COMPACT_ATOMS: atom_id res chain seq x y z
N MET A 1 22.90 -4.14 -4.14
CA MET A 1 21.61 -4.79 -3.84
C MET A 1 20.89 -3.95 -2.81
N ALA A 2 19.60 -3.68 -2.97
CA ALA A 2 18.83 -2.88 -2.01
C ALA A 2 17.74 -3.72 -1.35
N ARG A 3 17.40 -3.39 -0.11
CA ARG A 3 16.28 -3.94 0.67
C ARG A 3 15.08 -3.02 0.51
N ILE A 4 14.03 -3.52 -0.12
CA ILE A 4 12.87 -2.71 -0.52
C ILE A 4 11.62 -3.25 0.17
N ILE A 5 10.90 -2.38 0.86
CA ILE A 5 9.53 -2.67 1.27
C ILE A 5 8.61 -2.14 0.18
N TYR A 6 7.72 -2.98 -0.33
CA TYR A 6 6.68 -2.60 -1.27
C TYR A 6 5.32 -2.74 -0.60
N ALA A 7 4.76 -1.62 -0.14
CA ALA A 7 3.49 -1.53 0.57
C ALA A 7 2.32 -1.23 -0.38
N VAL A 8 1.22 -1.97 -0.25
CA VAL A 8 0.15 -2.01 -1.26
C VAL A 8 -1.23 -1.89 -0.60
N ALA A 9 -1.99 -0.87 -1.01
CA ALA A 9 -3.37 -0.67 -0.57
C ALA A 9 -4.25 -1.90 -0.87
N GLY A 10 -5.20 -2.19 0.03
CA GLY A 10 -6.04 -3.39 -0.03
C GLY A 10 -7.32 -3.26 -0.85
N GLU A 11 -7.58 -2.09 -1.44
CA GLU A 11 -8.80 -1.79 -2.18
C GLU A 11 -8.66 -2.12 -3.67
N GLY A 12 -9.61 -2.88 -4.23
CA GLY A 12 -9.55 -3.32 -5.63
C GLY A 12 -8.38 -4.26 -5.97
N PHE A 13 -8.19 -4.54 -7.26
CA PHE A 13 -7.07 -5.36 -7.79
C PHE A 13 -6.06 -4.55 -8.61
N GLY A 14 -6.33 -3.26 -8.83
CA GLY A 14 -5.44 -2.37 -9.60
C GLY A 14 -4.06 -2.22 -8.94
N HIS A 15 -4.02 -1.96 -7.63
CA HIS A 15 -2.76 -1.91 -6.88
C HIS A 15 -2.05 -3.27 -6.86
N SER A 16 -2.79 -4.37 -6.70
CA SER A 16 -2.21 -5.72 -6.63
C SER A 16 -1.52 -6.13 -7.93
N SER A 17 -2.17 -5.91 -9.08
CA SER A 17 -1.60 -6.23 -10.40
C SER A 17 -0.38 -5.39 -10.73
N ARG A 18 -0.42 -4.08 -10.43
CA ARG A 18 0.71 -3.18 -10.63
C ARG A 18 1.90 -3.53 -9.74
N SER A 19 1.65 -3.72 -8.46
CA SER A 19 2.66 -4.06 -7.47
C SER A 19 3.30 -5.42 -7.71
N HIS A 20 2.53 -6.39 -8.23
CA HIS A 20 3.09 -7.66 -8.70
C HIS A 20 4.10 -7.44 -9.82
N LEU A 21 3.71 -6.74 -10.90
CA LEU A 21 4.60 -6.52 -12.03
C LEU A 21 5.88 -5.79 -11.60
N ILE A 22 5.75 -4.65 -10.92
CA ILE A 22 6.90 -3.83 -10.52
C ILE A 22 7.75 -4.59 -9.50
N GLY A 23 7.12 -5.20 -8.50
CA GLY A 23 7.81 -5.98 -7.48
C GLY A 23 8.57 -7.18 -8.03
N GLN A 24 7.99 -7.92 -8.98
CA GLN A 24 8.68 -9.01 -9.67
C GLN A 24 9.92 -8.48 -10.41
N ARG A 25 9.82 -7.33 -11.11
CA ARG A 25 10.97 -6.72 -11.79
C ARG A 25 12.08 -6.29 -10.83
N LEU A 26 11.73 -5.82 -9.63
CA LEU A 26 12.72 -5.50 -8.60
C LEU A 26 13.43 -6.77 -8.11
N ILE A 27 12.69 -7.86 -7.89
CA ILE A 27 13.27 -9.17 -7.53
C ILE A 27 14.17 -9.70 -8.65
N ASP A 28 13.73 -9.63 -9.90
CA ASP A 28 14.49 -10.09 -11.07
C ASP A 28 15.78 -9.29 -11.28
N ALA A 29 15.78 -8.01 -10.91
CA ALA A 29 16.96 -7.16 -10.86
C ALA A 29 17.88 -7.45 -9.65
N GLY A 30 17.48 -8.38 -8.78
CA GLY A 30 18.23 -8.90 -7.66
C GLY A 30 17.83 -8.37 -6.29
N HIS A 31 17.03 -7.30 -6.22
CA HIS A 31 16.72 -6.64 -4.94
C HIS A 31 16.04 -7.59 -3.95
N ASP A 32 16.28 -7.39 -2.65
CA ASP A 32 15.52 -8.10 -1.63
C ASP A 32 14.23 -7.35 -1.37
N VAL A 33 13.10 -7.93 -1.78
CA VAL A 33 11.79 -7.28 -1.70
C VAL A 33 10.92 -7.98 -0.67
N MET A 34 10.41 -7.20 0.27
CA MET A 34 9.33 -7.55 1.19
C MET A 34 8.06 -6.83 0.72
N PHE A 35 6.99 -7.58 0.49
CA PHE A 35 5.68 -6.99 0.19
C PHE A 35 4.89 -6.83 1.46
N VAL A 36 4.10 -5.77 1.50
CA VAL A 36 3.20 -5.47 2.61
C VAL A 36 1.85 -5.14 2.02
N GLY A 37 0.78 -5.77 2.51
CA GLY A 37 -0.54 -5.58 1.96
C GLY A 37 -1.64 -5.81 2.96
N SER A 38 -2.84 -5.36 2.62
CA SER A 38 -4.05 -5.55 3.42
C SER A 38 -5.14 -6.15 2.54
N GLN A 39 -6.09 -6.88 3.15
CA GLN A 39 -7.29 -7.38 2.46
C GLN A 39 -7.00 -8.04 1.09
N LYS A 40 -7.48 -7.47 -0.03
CA LYS A 40 -7.35 -8.06 -1.36
C LYS A 40 -5.89 -8.11 -1.84
N SER A 41 -5.10 -7.07 -1.57
CA SER A 41 -3.69 -7.04 -1.98
C SER A 41 -2.87 -8.08 -1.22
N LEU A 42 -3.14 -8.25 0.08
CA LEU A 42 -2.51 -9.30 0.89
C LEU A 42 -2.77 -10.69 0.32
N LEU A 43 -4.04 -11.01 0.05
CA LEU A 43 -4.44 -12.31 -0.47
C LEU A 43 -3.82 -12.57 -1.84
N TYR A 44 -3.91 -11.60 -2.75
CA TYR A 44 -3.36 -11.71 -4.09
C TYR A 44 -1.84 -11.89 -4.07
N LEU A 45 -1.09 -11.00 -3.39
CA LEU A 45 0.37 -11.05 -3.38
C LEU A 45 0.89 -12.30 -2.69
N LYS A 46 0.23 -12.78 -1.62
CA LYS A 46 0.63 -14.03 -0.94
C LYS A 46 0.61 -15.23 -1.86
N GLN A 47 -0.29 -15.27 -2.85
CA GLN A 47 -0.36 -16.37 -3.83
C GLN A 47 0.91 -16.45 -4.69
N TYR A 48 1.56 -15.32 -4.98
CA TYR A 48 2.70 -15.26 -5.90
C TYR A 48 4.05 -15.15 -5.17
N PHE A 49 4.11 -14.40 -4.07
CA PHE A 49 5.36 -14.09 -3.36
C PHE A 49 5.48 -14.78 -1.99
N GLY A 50 4.44 -15.49 -1.54
CA GLY A 50 4.47 -16.36 -0.37
C GLY A 50 4.95 -15.66 0.90
N ARG A 51 6.04 -16.17 1.49
CA ARG A 51 6.57 -15.70 2.79
C ARG A 51 7.16 -14.29 2.75
N ARG A 52 7.39 -13.72 1.56
CA ARG A 52 7.82 -12.33 1.38
C ARG A 52 6.70 -11.33 1.68
N VAL A 53 5.45 -11.78 1.78
CA VAL A 53 4.29 -10.90 1.97
C VAL A 53 3.85 -10.86 3.43
N LYS A 54 3.81 -9.66 3.98
CA LYS A 54 3.35 -9.37 5.34
C LYS A 54 2.03 -8.63 5.33
N GLU A 55 1.28 -8.81 6.40
CA GLU A 55 0.01 -8.11 6.60
C GLU A 55 0.27 -6.75 7.25
N VAL A 56 -0.36 -5.72 6.71
CA VAL A 56 -0.52 -4.41 7.35
C VAL A 56 -2.00 -4.18 7.59
N PHE A 57 -2.34 -3.49 8.65
CA PHE A 57 -3.67 -2.91 8.78
C PHE A 57 -3.85 -1.87 7.67
N GLY A 58 -4.89 -2.06 6.87
CA GLY A 58 -5.27 -1.13 5.81
C GLY A 58 -6.64 -0.52 6.07
N LEU A 59 -6.78 0.75 5.70
CA LEU A 59 -8.08 1.40 5.64
C LEU A 59 -8.93 0.75 4.54
N SER A 60 -10.25 0.76 4.73
CA SER A 60 -11.17 0.13 3.79
C SER A 60 -12.43 0.95 3.56
N PHE A 61 -13.03 0.81 2.38
CA PHE A 61 -14.30 1.44 2.07
C PHE A 61 -15.49 0.55 2.49
N ALA A 62 -16.58 1.20 2.90
CA ALA A 62 -17.90 0.59 3.01
C ALA A 62 -18.70 0.99 1.77
N PHE A 63 -19.35 0.00 1.14
CA PHE A 63 -20.17 0.23 -0.04
C PHE A 63 -21.63 -0.08 0.27
N GLU A 64 -22.51 0.82 -0.11
CA GLU A 64 -23.97 0.67 -0.08
C GLU A 64 -24.52 1.10 -1.45
N ASP A 65 -25.36 0.27 -2.07
CA ASP A 65 -25.94 0.49 -3.39
C ASP A 65 -24.92 0.91 -4.49
N GLY A 66 -23.74 0.28 -4.46
CA GLY A 66 -22.67 0.52 -5.44
C GLY A 66 -21.93 1.85 -5.27
N ARG A 67 -22.18 2.58 -4.18
CA ARG A 67 -21.49 3.84 -3.85
C ARG A 67 -20.78 3.70 -2.51
N VAL A 68 -19.77 4.54 -2.29
CA VAL A 68 -19.09 4.58 -0.99
C VAL A 68 -20.00 5.27 0.03
N ASP A 69 -20.36 4.55 1.09
CA ASP A 69 -20.97 5.12 2.28
C ASP A 69 -19.87 5.71 3.15
N LYS A 70 -19.80 7.04 3.21
CA LYS A 70 -18.76 7.77 3.95
C LYS A 70 -18.90 7.59 5.46
N SER A 71 -20.12 7.57 5.98
CA SER A 71 -20.40 7.43 7.42
C SER A 71 -19.99 6.05 7.91
N GLU A 72 -20.43 4.99 7.24
CA GLU A 72 -20.06 3.63 7.62
C GLU A 72 -18.59 3.35 7.33
N THR A 73 -18.00 3.94 6.26
CA THR A 73 -16.55 3.89 6.04
C THR A 73 -15.80 4.47 7.23
N LEU A 74 -16.17 5.68 7.68
CA LEU A 74 -15.49 6.34 8.79
C LEU A 74 -15.60 5.50 10.08
N LYS A 75 -16.83 5.13 10.44
CA LYS A 75 -17.12 4.31 11.62
C LYS A 75 -16.37 2.99 11.60
N LYS A 76 -16.40 2.26 10.48
CA LYS A 76 -15.69 0.98 10.29
C LYS A 76 -14.19 1.13 10.53
N ASN A 77 -13.57 2.18 9.98
CA ASN A 77 -12.15 2.39 10.15
C ASN A 77 -11.81 2.83 11.59
N LEU A 78 -12.57 3.76 12.17
CA LEU A 78 -12.36 4.23 13.56
C LEU A 78 -12.46 3.10 14.58
N LEU A 79 -13.45 2.22 14.44
CA LEU A 79 -13.62 1.06 15.34
C LEU A 79 -12.44 0.09 15.26
N LYS A 80 -11.78 -0.02 14.10
CA LYS A 80 -10.64 -0.92 13.89
C LYS A 80 -9.30 -0.27 14.17
N LEU A 81 -9.23 1.04 14.36
CA LEU A 81 -7.97 1.75 14.56
C LEU A 81 -7.14 1.20 15.72
N PRO A 82 -7.68 0.93 16.92
CA PRO A 82 -6.88 0.43 18.03
C PRO A 82 -6.16 -0.89 17.71
N ASP A 83 -6.89 -1.85 17.14
CA ASP A 83 -6.32 -3.12 16.70
C ASP A 83 -5.36 -2.92 15.52
N GLY A 84 -5.70 -2.01 14.61
CA GLY A 84 -4.87 -1.65 13.47
C GLY A 84 -3.52 -1.05 13.87
N TYR A 85 -3.50 -0.21 14.90
CA TYR A 85 -2.26 0.31 15.48
C TYR A 85 -1.38 -0.82 16.03
N ARG A 86 -1.96 -1.78 16.77
CA ARG A 86 -1.21 -2.93 17.28
C ARG A 86 -0.62 -3.78 16.16
N ILE A 87 -1.42 -4.10 15.13
CA ILE A 87 -0.97 -4.88 13.97
C ILE A 87 0.21 -4.19 13.26
N ASN A 88 0.10 -2.87 13.06
CA ASN A 88 1.15 -2.11 12.38
C ASN A 88 2.41 -1.97 13.24
N ASP A 89 2.27 -1.76 14.55
CA ASP A 89 3.39 -1.69 15.48
C ASP A 89 4.18 -3.02 15.51
N GLU A 90 3.47 -4.15 15.58
CA GLU A 90 4.04 -5.50 15.46
C GLU A 90 4.75 -5.70 14.12
N LEU A 91 4.10 -5.34 13.00
CA LEU A 91 4.71 -5.38 11.67
C LEU A 91 6.01 -4.58 11.62
N PHE A 92 6.01 -3.36 12.17
CA PHE A 92 7.17 -2.48 12.11
C PHE A 92 8.33 -3.02 12.95
N HIS A 93 8.07 -3.48 14.17
CA HIS A 93 9.11 -3.97 15.06
C HIS A 93 9.62 -5.37 14.69
N GLU A 94 8.75 -6.26 14.24
CA GLU A 94 9.16 -7.64 13.93
C GLU A 94 9.69 -7.80 12.50
N HIS A 95 9.32 -6.92 11.58
CA HIS A 95 9.68 -7.06 10.17
C HIS A 95 10.41 -5.86 9.60
N PHE A 96 9.98 -4.61 9.84
CA PHE A 96 10.62 -3.47 9.19
C PHE A 96 11.96 -3.12 9.84
N ASP A 97 11.98 -3.00 11.16
CA ASP A 97 13.18 -2.63 11.91
C ASP A 97 14.32 -3.66 11.70
N PRO A 98 14.10 -4.99 11.74
CA PRO A 98 15.16 -5.97 11.47
C PRO A 98 15.52 -6.09 9.98
N PHE A 99 14.58 -5.79 9.08
CA PHE A 99 14.84 -5.77 7.65
C PHE A 99 15.69 -4.55 7.26
N GLU A 100 15.58 -3.44 7.99
CA GLU A 100 16.27 -2.17 7.77
C GLU A 100 16.22 -1.74 6.29
N PRO A 101 15.02 -1.45 5.74
CA PRO A 101 14.86 -1.12 4.34
C PRO A 101 15.69 0.09 3.91
N ASP A 102 16.31 0.00 2.74
CA ASP A 102 16.97 1.13 2.09
C ASP A 102 15.94 2.05 1.37
N LEU A 103 14.77 1.49 1.05
CA LEU A 103 13.70 2.16 0.33
C LEU A 103 12.33 1.58 0.70
N VAL A 104 11.33 2.45 0.84
CA VAL A 104 9.92 2.07 0.88
C VAL A 104 9.20 2.55 -0.39
N ILE A 105 8.53 1.65 -1.10
CA ILE A 105 7.62 1.98 -2.19
C ILE A 105 6.20 1.82 -1.64
N SER A 106 5.39 2.88 -1.74
CA SER A 106 3.97 2.83 -1.38
C SER A 106 3.11 2.92 -2.62
N ASP A 107 2.27 1.92 -2.83
CA ASP A 107 1.15 1.94 -3.77
C ASP A 107 -0.13 2.26 -2.99
N PHE A 108 -0.20 3.53 -2.57
CA PHE A 108 -1.28 4.13 -1.80
C PHE A 108 -1.52 3.51 -0.40
N GLU A 109 -0.50 2.87 0.19
CA GLU A 109 -0.53 2.33 1.56
C GLU A 109 0.09 3.36 2.53
N PRO A 110 -0.71 4.04 3.36
CA PRO A 110 -0.24 5.20 4.12
C PRO A 110 0.65 4.85 5.32
N PHE A 111 0.46 3.71 5.96
CA PHE A 111 1.13 3.41 7.23
C PHE A 111 2.61 3.13 7.05
N SER A 112 3.01 2.38 6.02
CA SER A 112 4.42 2.16 5.69
C SER A 112 5.09 3.44 5.20
N ALA A 113 4.38 4.29 4.45
CA ALA A 113 4.89 5.59 4.02
C ALA A 113 5.14 6.52 5.23
N TRP A 114 4.23 6.56 6.20
CA TRP A 114 4.42 7.31 7.45
C TRP A 114 5.54 6.75 8.31
N TRP A 115 5.68 5.43 8.37
CA TRP A 115 6.81 4.80 9.06
C TRP A 115 8.14 5.23 8.42
N ALA A 116 8.25 5.16 7.08
CA ALA A 116 9.44 5.54 6.35
C ALA A 116 9.80 7.01 6.58
N TRP A 117 8.80 7.89 6.46
CA TRP A 117 8.96 9.32 6.74
C TRP A 117 9.46 9.57 8.17
N ARG A 118 8.86 8.92 9.18
CA ARG A 118 9.26 9.08 10.60
C ARG A 118 10.68 8.54 10.87
N LYS A 119 11.09 7.48 10.17
CA LYS A 119 12.41 6.84 10.32
C LYS A 119 13.48 7.42 9.39
N ASN A 120 13.16 8.45 8.61
CA ASN A 120 14.03 9.02 7.57
C ASN A 120 14.51 8.00 6.54
N VAL A 121 13.69 6.99 6.26
CA VAL A 121 13.93 6.05 5.15
C VAL A 121 13.36 6.69 3.88
N PRO A 122 14.12 6.74 2.77
CA PRO A 122 13.59 7.22 1.49
C PRO A 122 12.32 6.46 1.10
N PHE A 123 11.31 7.18 0.61
CA PHE A 123 10.11 6.53 0.07
C PHE A 123 9.66 7.12 -1.26
N ILE A 124 9.04 6.27 -2.07
CA ILE A 124 8.44 6.62 -3.37
C ILE A 124 6.97 6.24 -3.32
N SER A 125 6.08 7.18 -3.67
CA SER A 125 4.67 6.86 -3.91
C SER A 125 4.46 6.56 -5.38
N ILE A 126 3.83 5.43 -5.70
CA ILE A 126 3.43 5.04 -7.06
C ILE A 126 1.95 4.72 -7.02
N ASP A 127 1.10 5.66 -7.41
CA ASP A 127 -0.36 5.54 -7.34
C ASP A 127 -1.05 6.52 -8.30
N HIS A 128 -2.32 6.25 -8.61
CA HIS A 128 -3.10 7.11 -9.50
C HIS A 128 -3.80 8.23 -8.72
N GLU A 129 -4.04 8.00 -7.44
CA GLU A 129 -4.77 8.90 -6.55
C GLU A 129 -4.03 10.23 -6.39
N HIS A 130 -2.70 10.21 -6.28
CA HIS A 130 -1.88 11.42 -6.26
C HIS A 130 -1.90 12.20 -7.58
N MET A 131 -2.22 11.58 -8.72
CA MET A 131 -2.40 12.35 -9.97
C MET A 131 -3.56 13.33 -9.86
N LEU A 132 -4.60 13.00 -9.08
CA LEU A 132 -5.77 13.86 -8.90
C LEU A 132 -5.49 15.06 -7.99
N THR A 133 -4.53 14.94 -7.08
CA THR A 133 -4.27 15.93 -6.03
C THR A 133 -2.96 16.70 -6.23
N LEU A 134 -1.96 16.10 -6.89
CA LEU A 134 -0.63 16.67 -7.07
C LEU A 134 -0.31 17.09 -8.51
N CYS A 135 -1.17 16.76 -9.48
CA CYS A 135 -0.98 17.15 -10.87
C CYS A 135 -2.08 18.11 -11.35
N LYS A 136 -1.71 18.98 -12.29
CA LYS A 136 -2.67 19.79 -13.04
C LYS A 136 -3.08 18.99 -14.28
N LEU A 137 -4.38 18.72 -14.41
CA LEU A 137 -4.92 18.11 -15.60
C LEU A 137 -4.94 19.13 -16.75
N ASP A 138 -4.08 18.93 -17.74
CA ASP A 138 -4.14 19.65 -19.01
C ASP A 138 -5.01 18.85 -19.99
N HIS A 139 -6.30 18.74 -19.64
CA HIS A 139 -7.28 18.11 -20.50
C HIS A 139 -8.27 19.17 -20.99
N PRO A 140 -8.42 19.38 -22.32
CA PRO A 140 -9.48 20.23 -22.81
C PRO A 140 -10.81 19.62 -22.40
N ALA A 141 -11.61 20.36 -21.65
CA ALA A 141 -12.89 19.93 -21.05
C ALA A 141 -13.93 19.38 -22.04
N LYS A 142 -13.61 19.31 -23.34
CA LYS A 142 -14.50 18.97 -24.46
C LYS A 142 -14.06 17.77 -25.29
N ASN A 143 -13.00 17.04 -24.92
CA ASN A 143 -12.60 15.80 -25.60
C ASN A 143 -12.85 14.59 -24.73
N TRP A 144 -14.07 14.56 -24.19
CA TRP A 144 -14.79 13.31 -24.07
C TRP A 144 -15.32 13.04 -25.49
N PHE A 145 -15.71 11.82 -25.81
CA PHE A 145 -16.50 11.60 -27.01
C PHE A 145 -17.65 12.61 -27.15
#